data_AF-A0AA88Y9I3-F1
#
_entry.id   AF-A0AA88Y9I3-F1
#
_cell.length_a   1.000
_cell.length_b   1.000
_cell.length_c   1.000
_cell.angle_alpha   90.00
_cell.angle_beta   90.00
_cell.angle_gamma   90.00
#
_symmetry.space_group_name_H-M   'P 1'
#
loop_
_entity.id
_entity.type
_entity.pdbx_description
1 polymer ?
#
loop_
_entity_poly.entity_id
_entity_poly.type
_entity_poly.pdbx_seq_one_letter_code
_entity_poly.pdbx_strand_id
1 'polypeptide(L)'
;MELPQECITCLVTSGFDRVFSDCIGSNSGGINVPGLVLLSRLPLRNVKKVDLIPGIKQLLPRSYLYAEVDGIGSVACTHLTAYLSNTYFEPSLRTTFRSWAEQNLYEVSSLVSGLRHLPRVIVMGDLNSGPSVPERRVIPAIPESFFTFTKNKFTAPYVDRIGQCTYCRENPIAGTNLNFILDHILLKGYEARMVRRIFDHLIPGQDYPSSDHYGVEVTLPESFENRPCHYILNLYSLKRFLPHGVCA
;
A
#
# COMPACT_ATOMS: atom_id res chain seq x y z
N MET A 1 -2.62 -9.70 24.60
CA MET A 1 -2.36 -8.29 24.96
C MET A 1 -3.67 -7.66 25.39
N GLU A 2 -3.77 -7.12 26.61
CA GLU A 2 -5.05 -6.65 27.17
C GLU A 2 -5.44 -5.23 26.72
N LEU A 3 -4.50 -4.46 26.16
CA LEU A 3 -4.75 -3.10 25.68
C LEU A 3 -5.71 -3.07 24.45
N PRO A 4 -6.55 -2.02 24.29
CA PRO A 4 -7.28 -1.77 23.05
C PRO A 4 -6.35 -1.62 21.83
N GLN A 5 -6.82 -1.99 20.64
CA GLN A 5 -6.03 -1.93 19.40
C GLN A 5 -5.45 -0.52 19.15
N GLU A 6 -6.23 0.52 19.41
CA GLU A 6 -5.82 1.92 19.23
C GLU A 6 -4.63 2.30 20.11
N CYS A 7 -4.64 1.85 21.37
CA CYS A 7 -3.52 2.05 22.29
C CYS A 7 -2.27 1.31 21.81
N ILE A 8 -2.42 0.04 21.39
CA ILE A 8 -1.31 -0.78 20.88
C ILE A 8 -0.65 -0.08 19.70
N THR A 9 -1.44 0.38 18.74
CA THR A 9 -0.87 1.06 17.57
C THR A 9 -0.24 2.38 17.95
N CYS A 10 -0.90 3.21 18.75
CA CYS A 10 -0.35 4.52 19.08
C CYS A 10 1.03 4.40 19.74
N LEU A 11 1.21 3.39 20.61
CA LEU A 11 2.49 3.06 21.22
C LEU A 11 3.57 2.72 20.17
N VAL A 12 3.20 1.94 19.16
CA VAL A 12 4.12 1.51 18.09
C VAL A 12 4.47 2.66 17.14
N THR A 13 3.52 3.54 16.83
CA THR A 13 3.72 4.60 15.83
C THR A 13 4.38 5.86 16.39
N SER A 14 4.13 6.20 17.66
CA SER A 14 4.63 7.45 18.26
C SER A 14 6.10 7.35 18.71
N GLY A 15 6.60 6.11 18.90
CA GLY A 15 7.87 5.85 19.56
C GLY A 15 7.80 6.13 21.06
N PHE A 16 8.62 5.44 21.86
CA PHE A 16 8.55 5.47 23.33
C PHE A 16 8.61 6.89 23.92
N ASP A 17 9.32 7.82 23.28
CA ASP A 17 9.56 9.17 23.79
C ASP A 17 8.34 10.10 23.68
N ARG A 18 7.32 9.75 22.88
CA ARG A 18 6.12 10.59 22.63
C ARG A 18 4.80 9.92 23.01
N VAL A 19 4.87 8.70 23.54
CA VAL A 19 3.70 7.90 23.95
C VAL A 19 2.75 8.67 24.86
N PHE A 20 3.28 9.37 25.86
CA PHE A 20 2.43 10.03 26.85
C PHE A 20 1.71 11.26 26.29
N SER A 21 2.37 12.05 25.43
CA SER A 21 1.76 13.22 24.79
C SER A 21 0.77 12.82 23.70
N ASP A 22 1.10 11.80 22.91
CA ASP A 22 0.40 11.48 21.67
C ASP A 22 -0.71 10.45 21.89
N CYS A 23 -0.58 9.57 22.90
CA CYS A 23 -1.51 8.45 23.12
C CYS A 23 -2.38 8.56 24.39
N ILE A 24 -1.93 9.29 25.41
CA ILE A 24 -2.60 9.33 26.73
C ILE A 24 -3.22 10.70 27.02
N GLY A 25 -2.65 11.80 26.50
CA GLY A 25 -3.09 13.18 26.78
C GLY A 25 -3.86 13.89 25.66
N SER A 26 -3.97 13.29 24.48
CA SER A 26 -4.55 13.93 23.29
C SER A 26 -5.98 13.45 23.02
N ASN A 27 -6.96 14.37 23.02
CA ASN A 27 -8.32 14.14 22.50
C ASN A 27 -8.37 14.07 20.96
N SER A 28 -7.23 13.92 20.28
CA SER A 28 -7.15 13.86 18.83
C SER A 28 -7.84 12.60 18.32
N GLY A 29 -8.78 12.80 17.38
CA GLY A 29 -9.58 11.74 16.75
C GLY A 29 -8.78 10.55 16.22
N GLY A 30 -9.50 9.46 15.99
CA GLY A 30 -8.94 8.13 15.68
C GLY A 30 -7.76 8.16 14.70
N ILE A 31 -6.69 7.46 15.08
CA ILE A 31 -5.51 7.29 14.24
C ILE A 31 -5.88 6.39 13.06
N ASN A 32 -5.60 6.84 11.83
CA ASN A 32 -5.67 5.98 10.65
C ASN A 32 -4.46 5.03 10.67
N VAL A 33 -4.54 4.02 11.52
CA VAL A 33 -3.47 3.08 11.80
C VAL A 33 -2.89 2.40 10.54
N PRO A 34 -3.72 1.92 9.59
CA PRO A 34 -3.19 1.35 8.35
C PRO A 34 -2.54 2.39 7.41
N GLY A 35 -2.76 3.69 7.67
CA GLY A 35 -2.26 4.78 6.83
C GLY A 35 -2.94 4.86 5.46
N LEU A 36 -4.15 4.30 5.31
CA LEU A 36 -4.80 4.16 4.01
C LEU A 36 -5.79 5.27 3.74
N VAL A 37 -5.70 5.87 2.55
CA VAL A 37 -6.67 6.84 2.07
C VAL A 37 -7.01 6.52 0.62
N LEU A 38 -8.29 6.48 0.29
CA LEU A 38 -8.79 6.37 -1.08
C LEU A 38 -9.51 7.67 -1.44
N LEU A 39 -8.90 8.46 -2.33
CA LEU A 39 -9.49 9.70 -2.86
C LEU A 39 -9.94 9.49 -4.30
N SER A 40 -11.08 10.08 -4.66
CA SER A 40 -11.60 10.02 -6.03
C SER A 40 -12.31 11.33 -6.38
N ARG A 41 -12.13 11.78 -7.63
CA ARG A 41 -12.93 12.86 -8.22
C ARG A 41 -14.33 12.40 -8.62
N LEU A 42 -14.53 11.10 -8.74
CA LEU A 42 -15.81 10.47 -9.03
C LEU A 42 -16.44 9.92 -7.75
N PRO A 43 -17.78 9.84 -7.65
CA PRO A 43 -18.45 9.30 -6.47
C PRO A 43 -17.94 7.92 -6.07
N LEU A 44 -17.73 7.75 -4.76
CA LEU A 44 -17.41 6.46 -4.13
C LEU A 44 -18.68 5.85 -3.53
N ARG A 45 -18.95 4.59 -3.85
CA ARG A 45 -20.07 3.81 -3.32
C ARG A 45 -19.56 2.58 -2.60
N ASN A 46 -20.42 1.98 -1.76
CA ASN A 46 -20.15 0.72 -1.07
C ASN A 46 -18.79 0.70 -0.35
N VAL A 47 -18.42 1.84 0.24
CA VAL A 47 -17.13 2.04 0.90
C VAL A 47 -17.07 1.20 2.17
N LYS A 48 -16.02 0.38 2.30
CA LYS A 48 -15.78 -0.43 3.49
C LYS A 48 -14.30 -0.62 3.74
N LYS A 49 -13.93 -0.73 5.02
CA LYS A 49 -12.64 -1.24 5.46
C LYS A 49 -12.80 -2.72 5.78
N VAL A 50 -11.86 -3.54 5.31
CA VAL A 50 -11.83 -4.98 5.61
C VAL A 50 -10.48 -5.34 6.21
N ASP A 51 -10.49 -5.82 7.45
CA ASP A 51 -9.28 -6.28 8.12
C ASP A 51 -8.82 -7.61 7.50
N LEU A 52 -7.53 -7.74 7.23
CA LEU A 52 -6.96 -8.93 6.58
C LEU A 52 -6.79 -10.11 7.54
N ILE A 53 -6.74 -9.82 8.84
CA ILE A 53 -6.68 -10.79 9.93
C ILE A 53 -7.71 -10.35 10.99
N PRO A 54 -9.00 -10.69 10.80
CA PRO A 54 -10.08 -10.18 11.64
C PRO A 54 -10.00 -10.74 13.06
N GLY A 55 -10.37 -9.92 14.04
CA GLY A 55 -10.50 -10.34 15.45
C GLY A 55 -9.17 -10.52 16.20
N ILE A 56 -8.03 -10.22 15.58
CA ILE A 56 -6.71 -10.32 16.21
C ILE A 56 -6.10 -8.92 16.37
N LYS A 57 -5.70 -8.58 17.61
CA LYS A 57 -4.99 -7.34 17.90
C LYS A 57 -3.55 -7.43 17.41
N GLN A 58 -3.09 -6.48 16.62
CA GLN A 58 -1.75 -6.47 16.02
C GLN A 58 -0.98 -5.21 16.41
N LEU A 59 0.35 -5.22 16.33
CA LEU A 59 1.14 -3.99 16.48
C LEU A 59 0.79 -2.99 15.36
N LEU A 60 0.72 -3.49 14.14
CA LEU A 60 0.38 -2.73 12.93
C LEU A 60 -0.71 -3.49 12.14
N PRO A 61 -2.00 -3.34 12.51
CA PRO A 61 -3.08 -4.05 11.85
C PRO A 61 -3.17 -3.64 10.38
N ARG A 62 -3.24 -4.65 9.51
CA ARG A 62 -3.39 -4.47 8.06
C ARG A 62 -4.84 -4.70 7.62
N SER A 63 -5.28 -3.86 6.69
CA SER A 63 -6.61 -3.88 6.12
C SER A 63 -6.54 -3.40 4.68
N TYR A 64 -7.59 -3.61 3.91
CA TYR A 64 -7.80 -2.88 2.66
C TYR A 64 -9.07 -2.04 2.73
N LEU A 65 -9.05 -0.90 2.05
CA LEU A 65 -10.23 -0.11 1.74
C LEU A 65 -10.80 -0.61 0.43
N TYR A 66 -12.08 -0.92 0.40
CA TYR A 66 -12.83 -1.23 -0.82
C TYR A 66 -13.81 -0.11 -1.10
N ALA A 67 -13.93 0.27 -2.37
CA ALA A 67 -15.01 1.10 -2.86
C ALA A 67 -15.36 0.73 -4.30
N GLU A 68 -16.58 1.06 -4.70
CA GLU A 68 -16.98 1.12 -6.10
C GLU A 68 -16.89 2.56 -6.56
N VAL A 69 -16.10 2.82 -7.59
CA VAL A 69 -15.93 4.16 -8.14
C VAL A 69 -16.76 4.26 -9.41
N ASP A 70 -17.67 5.24 -9.46
CA ASP A 70 -18.58 5.45 -10.60
C ASP A 70 -17.80 5.55 -11.91
N GLY A 71 -18.26 4.84 -12.95
CA GLY A 71 -17.61 4.78 -14.27
C GLY A 71 -16.38 3.88 -14.37
N ILE A 72 -15.89 3.33 -13.25
CA ILE A 72 -14.63 2.56 -13.20
C ILE A 72 -14.89 1.14 -12.72
N GLY A 73 -15.58 0.99 -11.59
CA GLY A 73 -15.87 -0.28 -10.94
C GLY A 73 -15.16 -0.46 -9.59
N SER A 74 -14.91 -1.71 -9.23
CA SER A 74 -14.35 -2.07 -7.92
C SER A 74 -12.87 -1.72 -7.78
N VAL A 75 -12.53 -1.04 -6.69
CA VAL A 75 -11.17 -0.65 -6.32
C VAL A 75 -10.89 -1.09 -4.88
N ALA A 76 -9.74 -1.71 -4.67
CA ALA A 76 -9.20 -2.06 -3.36
C ALA A 76 -7.85 -1.37 -3.16
N CYS A 77 -7.71 -0.60 -2.07
CA CYS A 77 -6.47 0.06 -1.67
C CYS A 77 -5.94 -0.57 -0.38
N THR A 78 -4.67 -0.96 -0.34
CA THR A 78 -4.07 -1.66 0.80
C THR A 78 -2.63 -1.24 1.07
N HIS A 79 -2.10 -1.64 2.23
CA HIS A 79 -0.68 -1.55 2.55
C HIS A 79 -0.33 -2.78 3.40
N LEU A 80 0.39 -3.71 2.80
CA LEU A 80 0.62 -5.04 3.37
C LEU A 80 1.88 -5.09 4.23
N THR A 81 2.02 -6.16 5.01
CA THR A 81 3.15 -6.36 5.92
C THR A 81 4.49 -6.38 5.19
N ALA A 82 5.38 -5.47 5.55
CA ALA A 82 6.76 -5.42 5.08
C ALA A 82 7.61 -6.56 5.65
N TYR A 83 8.69 -6.89 4.95
CA TYR A 83 9.78 -7.62 5.58
C TYR A 83 10.54 -6.67 6.53
N LEU A 84 10.29 -6.77 7.83
CA LEU A 84 10.87 -5.85 8.81
C LEU A 84 12.24 -6.33 9.34
N SER A 85 12.43 -7.64 9.49
CA SER A 85 13.68 -8.24 9.98
C SER A 85 13.71 -9.76 9.80
N ASN A 86 14.87 -10.38 10.01
CA ASN A 86 15.00 -11.84 10.09
C ASN A 86 14.17 -12.44 11.25
N THR A 87 14.00 -11.68 12.33
CA THR A 87 13.19 -12.08 13.48
C THR A 87 11.74 -11.65 13.27
N TYR A 88 10.80 -12.57 13.44
CA TYR A 88 9.37 -12.26 13.49
C TYR A 88 8.96 -11.94 14.92
N PHE A 89 8.30 -10.79 15.14
CA PHE A 89 8.00 -10.31 16.49
C PHE A 89 6.58 -9.73 16.67
N GLU A 90 5.63 -10.10 15.82
CA GLU A 90 4.22 -9.73 16.05
C GLU A 90 3.64 -10.59 17.20
N PRO A 91 3.41 -10.03 18.40
CA PRO A 91 3.19 -10.83 19.61
C PRO A 91 1.93 -11.68 19.54
N SER A 92 0.87 -11.18 18.90
CA SER A 92 -0.41 -11.87 18.80
C SER A 92 -0.46 -12.91 17.68
N LEU A 93 0.50 -12.90 16.76
CA LEU A 93 0.54 -13.79 15.59
C LEU A 93 1.76 -14.71 15.56
N ARG A 94 2.66 -14.64 16.55
CA ARG A 94 3.87 -15.48 16.65
C ARG A 94 3.64 -17.00 16.66
N THR A 95 2.43 -17.44 17.02
CA THR A 95 2.04 -18.87 16.99
C THR A 95 1.40 -19.26 15.66
N THR A 96 1.03 -18.28 14.84
CA THR A 96 0.34 -18.46 13.54
C THR A 96 1.33 -18.35 12.38
N PHE A 97 2.25 -17.37 12.45
CA PHE A 97 3.27 -17.13 11.43
C PHE A 97 4.67 -17.22 12.05
N ARG A 98 5.62 -17.69 11.24
CA ARG A 98 7.04 -17.82 11.59
C ARG A 98 7.88 -16.68 11.02
N SER A 99 7.35 -15.95 10.05
CA SER A 99 8.06 -14.86 9.36
C SER A 99 7.11 -13.76 8.90
N TRP A 100 7.66 -12.56 8.65
CA TRP A 100 6.93 -11.47 8.02
C TRP A 100 6.45 -11.84 6.60
N ALA A 101 7.22 -12.66 5.89
CA ALA A 101 6.86 -13.18 4.57
C ALA A 101 5.62 -14.08 4.61
N GLU A 102 5.51 -14.97 5.61
CA GLU A 102 4.32 -15.81 5.82
C GLU A 102 3.08 -14.96 6.13
N GLN A 103 3.22 -13.93 6.97
CA GLN A 103 2.12 -13.01 7.27
C GLN A 103 1.69 -12.23 6.01
N ASN A 104 2.63 -11.66 5.24
CA ASN A 104 2.31 -10.95 4.00
C ASN A 104 1.62 -11.87 2.98
N LEU A 105 2.08 -13.11 2.82
CA LEU A 105 1.46 -14.09 1.92
C LEU A 105 0.03 -14.44 2.35
N TYR A 106 -0.21 -14.58 3.66
CA TYR A 106 -1.55 -14.77 4.20
C TYR A 106 -2.45 -13.56 3.90
N GLU A 107 -1.96 -12.35 4.14
CA GLU A 107 -2.67 -11.10 3.85
C GLU A 107 -3.04 -10.97 2.37
N VAL A 108 -2.11 -11.27 1.44
CA VAL A 108 -2.41 -11.32 0.00
C VAL A 108 -3.47 -12.36 -0.31
N SER A 109 -3.34 -13.57 0.26
CA SER A 109 -4.29 -14.66 0.03
C SER A 109 -5.70 -14.28 0.51
N SER A 110 -5.81 -13.63 1.67
CA SER A 110 -7.06 -13.10 2.21
C SER A 110 -7.66 -12.01 1.31
N LEU A 111 -6.85 -11.06 0.83
CA LEU A 111 -7.29 -10.02 -0.09
C LEU A 111 -7.81 -10.61 -1.40
N VAL A 112 -7.03 -11.47 -2.05
CA VAL A 112 -7.40 -12.12 -3.31
C VAL A 112 -8.65 -12.97 -3.16
N SER A 113 -8.77 -13.73 -2.06
CA SER A 113 -9.96 -14.52 -1.74
C SER A 113 -11.19 -13.63 -1.56
N GLY A 114 -11.06 -12.52 -0.82
CA GLY A 114 -12.15 -11.55 -0.61
C GLY A 114 -12.66 -10.92 -1.91
N LEU A 115 -11.78 -10.72 -2.89
CA LEU A 115 -12.10 -10.12 -4.18
C LEU A 115 -12.38 -11.14 -5.30
N ARG A 116 -12.33 -12.45 -5.01
CA ARG A 116 -12.37 -13.52 -6.03
C ARG A 116 -13.61 -13.48 -6.92
N HIS A 117 -14.75 -13.09 -6.33
CA HIS A 117 -16.06 -13.04 -6.97
C HIS A 117 -16.21 -11.85 -7.93
N LEU A 118 -15.30 -10.87 -7.88
CA LEU A 118 -15.32 -9.71 -8.76
C LEU A 118 -14.63 -10.08 -10.08
N PRO A 119 -15.32 -9.98 -11.23
CA PRO A 119 -14.72 -10.27 -12.53
C PRO A 119 -13.75 -9.17 -12.97
N ARG A 120 -13.99 -7.93 -12.51
CA ARG A 120 -13.15 -6.76 -12.77
C ARG A 120 -12.87 -6.05 -11.45
N VAL A 121 -11.60 -5.87 -11.11
CA VAL A 121 -11.17 -5.15 -9.91
C VAL A 121 -9.76 -4.61 -10.06
N ILE A 122 -9.53 -3.43 -9.49
CA ILE A 122 -8.21 -2.81 -9.35
C ILE A 122 -7.75 -3.01 -7.90
N VAL A 123 -6.55 -3.54 -7.71
CA VAL A 123 -5.89 -3.61 -6.39
C VAL A 123 -4.69 -2.69 -6.44
N MET A 124 -4.57 -1.76 -5.50
CA MET A 124 -3.46 -0.80 -5.48
C MET A 124 -2.92 -0.54 -4.08
N GLY A 125 -1.64 -0.20 -4.01
CA GLY A 125 -0.97 0.09 -2.75
C GLY A 125 0.46 -0.43 -2.69
N ASP A 126 1.07 -0.25 -1.52
CA ASP A 126 2.34 -0.88 -1.16
C ASP A 126 2.04 -2.30 -0.71
N LEU A 127 2.30 -3.25 -1.60
CA LEU A 127 2.09 -4.66 -1.33
C LEU A 127 3.26 -5.27 -0.58
N ASN A 128 4.33 -4.51 -0.35
CA ASN A 128 5.58 -4.93 0.24
C ASN A 128 6.15 -6.22 -0.41
N SER A 129 5.77 -6.43 -1.66
CA SER A 129 6.11 -7.61 -2.44
C SER A 129 6.22 -7.25 -3.91
N GLY A 130 7.10 -7.94 -4.62
CA GLY A 130 7.35 -7.71 -6.04
C GLY A 130 8.33 -8.71 -6.63
N PRO A 131 8.34 -8.84 -7.96
CA PRO A 131 9.23 -9.73 -8.66
C PRO A 131 10.63 -9.12 -8.80
N SER A 132 11.58 -9.92 -9.26
CA SER A 132 12.85 -9.40 -9.77
C SER A 132 12.67 -8.82 -11.18
N VAL A 133 13.42 -7.76 -11.48
CA VAL A 133 13.59 -7.22 -12.84
C VAL A 133 15.10 -6.99 -13.05
N PRO A 134 15.85 -8.03 -13.46
CA PRO A 134 17.31 -8.01 -13.50
C PRO A 134 17.90 -6.86 -14.33
N GLU A 135 17.29 -6.53 -15.47
CA GLU A 135 17.70 -5.47 -16.39
C GLU A 135 17.64 -4.08 -15.75
N ARG A 136 16.86 -3.95 -14.68
CA ARG A 136 16.68 -2.72 -13.89
C ARG A 136 17.33 -2.81 -12.51
N ARG A 137 18.08 -3.88 -12.24
CA ARG A 137 18.68 -4.19 -10.93
C ARG A 137 17.67 -4.23 -9.79
N VAL A 138 16.40 -4.54 -10.09
CA VAL A 138 15.36 -4.74 -9.09
C VAL A 138 15.46 -6.17 -8.56
N ILE A 139 15.59 -6.31 -7.25
CA ILE A 139 15.62 -7.60 -6.57
C ILE A 139 14.20 -7.97 -6.09
N PRO A 140 13.89 -9.26 -5.90
CA PRO A 140 12.54 -9.64 -5.46
C PRO A 140 12.33 -9.28 -3.99
N ALA A 141 11.08 -8.95 -3.65
CA ALA A 141 10.60 -8.82 -2.28
C ALA A 141 9.40 -9.77 -2.11
N ILE A 142 9.49 -10.74 -1.20
CA ILE A 142 8.43 -11.74 -0.93
C ILE A 142 7.72 -12.19 -2.24
N PRO A 143 8.47 -12.73 -3.22
CA PRO A 143 7.96 -12.93 -4.58
C PRO A 143 6.75 -13.87 -4.64
N GLU A 144 6.63 -14.81 -3.69
CA GLU A 144 5.48 -15.72 -3.55
C GLU A 144 4.16 -14.95 -3.35
N SER A 145 4.19 -13.85 -2.59
CA SER A 145 3.04 -12.98 -2.39
C SER A 145 2.64 -12.29 -3.68
N PHE A 146 3.59 -11.71 -4.40
CA PHE A 146 3.33 -11.09 -5.69
C PHE A 146 2.77 -12.10 -6.71
N PHE A 147 3.37 -13.30 -6.80
CA PHE A 147 2.89 -14.36 -7.70
C PHE A 147 1.52 -14.92 -7.33
N THR A 148 1.05 -14.73 -6.10
CA THR A 148 -0.32 -15.10 -5.73
C THR A 148 -1.35 -14.26 -6.50
N PHE A 149 -1.06 -12.98 -6.77
CA PHE A 149 -1.93 -12.15 -7.62
C PHE A 149 -1.95 -12.63 -9.07
N THR A 150 -0.79 -12.92 -9.67
CA THR A 150 -0.70 -13.36 -11.07
C THR A 150 -1.39 -14.72 -11.28
N LYS A 151 -1.22 -15.67 -10.34
CA LYS A 151 -1.98 -16.94 -10.32
C LYS A 151 -3.49 -16.73 -10.28
N ASN A 152 -3.95 -15.61 -9.75
CA ASN A 152 -5.37 -15.23 -9.64
C ASN A 152 -5.81 -14.24 -10.73
N LYS A 153 -5.12 -14.23 -11.87
CA LYS A 153 -5.46 -13.47 -13.10
C LYS A 153 -5.36 -11.95 -12.95
N PHE A 154 -4.62 -11.47 -11.96
CA PHE A 154 -4.20 -10.07 -11.94
C PHE A 154 -2.98 -9.88 -12.85
N THR A 155 -2.95 -8.78 -13.57
CA THR A 155 -1.77 -8.31 -14.30
C THR A 155 -1.10 -7.19 -13.53
N ALA A 156 0.21 -7.02 -13.72
CA ALA A 156 1.02 -6.01 -13.06
C ALA A 156 1.64 -5.09 -14.13
N PRO A 157 0.85 -4.22 -14.76
CA PRO A 157 1.27 -3.48 -15.95
C PRO A 157 2.50 -2.59 -15.73
N TYR A 158 2.75 -2.16 -14.48
CA TYR A 158 3.96 -1.41 -14.11
C TYR A 158 5.22 -2.28 -14.18
N VAL A 159 5.17 -3.51 -13.68
CA VAL A 159 6.27 -4.48 -13.80
C VAL A 159 6.53 -4.76 -15.28
N ASP A 160 5.47 -5.07 -16.03
CA ASP A 160 5.58 -5.54 -17.42
C ASP A 160 6.12 -4.47 -18.39
N ARG A 161 5.85 -3.19 -18.13
CA ARG A 161 6.16 -2.08 -19.08
C ARG A 161 7.23 -1.12 -18.61
N ILE A 162 7.34 -0.88 -17.30
CA ILE A 162 8.27 0.10 -16.72
C ILE A 162 9.40 -0.62 -15.98
N GLY A 163 9.05 -1.49 -15.03
CA GLY A 163 10.00 -2.35 -14.29
C GLY A 163 11.05 -1.60 -13.46
N GLN A 164 10.90 -0.30 -13.24
CA GLN A 164 11.78 0.50 -12.38
C GLN A 164 11.37 0.34 -10.92
N CYS A 165 12.28 0.53 -9.98
CA CYS A 165 11.94 0.49 -8.55
C CYS A 165 10.95 1.59 -8.17
N THR A 166 10.14 1.28 -7.14
CA THR A 166 9.29 2.24 -6.42
C THR A 166 9.90 2.56 -5.05
N TYR A 167 10.63 1.63 -4.45
CA TYR A 167 11.49 1.86 -3.29
C TYR A 167 12.94 1.65 -3.71
N CYS A 168 13.67 2.75 -3.84
CA CYS A 168 14.87 2.83 -4.66
C CYS A 168 16.11 3.23 -3.86
N ARG A 169 17.26 2.62 -4.18
CA ARG A 169 18.56 2.99 -3.59
C ARG A 169 18.98 4.42 -3.85
N GLU A 170 18.55 5.00 -4.98
CA GLU A 170 18.89 6.37 -5.34
C GLU A 170 18.00 7.41 -4.66
N ASN A 171 16.89 6.99 -4.04
CA ASN A 171 16.05 7.90 -3.30
C ASN A 171 16.74 8.22 -1.95
N PRO A 172 17.16 9.48 -1.71
CA PRO A 172 17.98 9.84 -0.55
C PRO A 172 17.28 9.62 0.79
N ILE A 173 15.94 9.50 0.80
CA ILE A 173 15.16 9.28 2.01
C ILE A 173 14.63 7.84 2.16
N ALA A 174 14.91 6.95 1.19
CA ALA A 174 14.44 5.57 1.23
C ALA A 174 15.22 4.63 2.13
N GLY A 175 16.30 5.05 2.79
CA GLY A 175 16.99 4.23 3.80
C GLY A 175 17.43 2.82 3.34
N THR A 176 17.56 2.60 2.03
CA THR A 176 17.86 1.31 1.39
C THR A 176 19.04 1.44 0.44
N ASN A 177 19.81 0.37 0.27
CA ASN A 177 20.88 0.25 -0.73
C ASN A 177 20.48 -0.66 -1.93
N LEU A 178 19.23 -1.13 -1.94
CA LEU A 178 18.67 -2.06 -2.92
C LEU A 178 17.46 -1.44 -3.62
N ASN A 179 17.10 -2.02 -4.77
CA ASN A 179 15.98 -1.58 -5.59
C ASN A 179 14.85 -2.60 -5.53
N PHE A 180 13.67 -2.14 -5.15
CA PHE A 180 12.46 -2.97 -5.05
C PHE A 180 11.29 -2.32 -5.79
N ILE A 181 10.38 -3.15 -6.30
CA ILE A 181 9.05 -2.72 -6.74
C ILE A 181 8.08 -3.22 -5.69
N LEU A 182 7.67 -2.33 -4.79
CA LEU A 182 6.77 -2.65 -3.67
C LEU A 182 5.37 -2.11 -3.91
N ASP A 183 5.27 -1.02 -4.67
CA ASP A 183 4.04 -0.31 -4.97
C ASP A 183 3.49 -0.78 -6.30
N HIS A 184 2.22 -1.18 -6.31
CA HIS A 184 1.57 -1.74 -7.50
C HIS A 184 0.18 -1.14 -7.72
N ILE A 185 -0.20 -1.08 -8.99
CA ILE A 185 -1.60 -1.04 -9.41
C ILE A 185 -1.83 -2.30 -10.24
N LEU A 186 -2.42 -3.31 -9.60
CA LEU A 186 -2.73 -4.60 -10.18
C LEU A 186 -4.14 -4.60 -10.78
N LEU A 187 -4.28 -5.19 -11.96
CA LEU A 187 -5.52 -5.15 -12.73
C LEU A 187 -6.07 -6.55 -12.96
N LYS A 188 -7.33 -6.80 -12.60
CA LYS A 188 -8.07 -8.00 -13.02
C LYS A 188 -9.20 -7.59 -13.93
N GLY A 189 -9.27 -8.15 -15.13
CA GLY A 189 -10.31 -7.82 -16.12
C GLY A 189 -10.25 -6.38 -16.64
N TYR A 190 -9.08 -5.74 -16.57
CA TYR A 190 -8.76 -4.47 -17.22
C TYR A 190 -7.46 -4.62 -17.99
N GLU A 191 -7.29 -3.78 -19.00
CA GLU A 191 -6.00 -3.57 -19.67
C GLU A 191 -5.52 -2.16 -19.36
N ALA A 192 -4.21 -1.98 -19.20
CA ALA A 192 -3.62 -0.66 -19.04
C ALA A 192 -3.38 -0.03 -20.43
N ARG A 193 -3.79 1.22 -20.61
CA ARG A 193 -3.42 2.04 -21.77
C ARG A 193 -2.03 2.66 -21.58
N MET A 194 -1.82 3.30 -20.44
CA MET A 194 -0.56 3.96 -20.08
C MET A 194 -0.15 3.55 -18.68
N VAL A 195 1.17 3.51 -18.44
CA VAL A 195 1.75 3.23 -17.13
C VAL A 195 2.96 4.13 -16.94
N ARG A 196 3.11 4.71 -15.75
CA ARG A 196 4.22 5.62 -15.42
C ARG A 196 4.63 5.49 -13.96
N ARG A 197 5.89 5.84 -13.69
CA ARG A 197 6.35 6.21 -12.34
C ARG A 197 6.14 7.71 -12.18
N ILE A 198 5.73 8.15 -11.00
CA ILE A 198 5.46 9.55 -10.67
C ILE A 198 6.09 9.90 -9.32
N PHE A 199 6.21 11.19 -9.02
CA PHE A 199 6.84 11.71 -7.80
C PHE A 199 8.30 11.29 -7.61
N ASP A 200 9.01 11.02 -8.70
CA ASP A 200 10.45 10.71 -8.72
C ASP A 200 11.32 11.95 -9.00
N HIS A 201 10.74 13.14 -8.90
CA HIS A 201 11.43 14.41 -8.95
C HIS A 201 11.65 14.98 -7.55
N LEU A 202 12.77 15.70 -7.37
CA LEU A 202 13.05 16.43 -6.14
C LEU A 202 12.06 17.58 -5.96
N ILE A 203 11.69 17.85 -4.71
CA ILE A 203 10.89 19.04 -4.38
C ILE A 203 11.74 20.29 -4.66
N PRO A 204 11.21 21.34 -5.32
CA PRO A 204 11.96 22.57 -5.55
C PRO A 204 12.58 23.13 -4.27
N GLY A 205 13.91 23.32 -4.28
CA GLY A 205 14.67 23.79 -3.11
C GLY A 205 15.01 22.72 -2.07
N GLN A 206 14.68 21.45 -2.33
CA GLN A 206 15.08 20.31 -1.51
C GLN A 206 15.94 19.34 -2.33
N ASP A 207 16.78 18.56 -1.64
CA ASP A 207 17.59 17.49 -2.23
C ASP A 207 16.91 16.12 -2.15
N TYR A 208 15.64 16.06 -1.72
CA TYR A 208 14.84 14.85 -1.60
C TYR A 208 13.48 14.94 -2.34
N PRO A 209 12.93 13.80 -2.79
CA PRO A 209 11.58 13.71 -3.36
C PRO A 209 10.50 13.75 -2.27
N SER A 210 9.22 13.78 -2.65
CA SER A 210 8.12 13.89 -1.68
C SER A 210 7.90 12.69 -0.76
N SER A 211 8.49 11.54 -1.06
CA SER A 211 8.33 10.30 -0.31
C SER A 211 9.54 9.38 -0.52
N ASP A 212 9.78 8.47 0.42
CA ASP A 212 10.72 7.35 0.29
C ASP A 212 10.28 6.34 -0.77
N HIS A 213 9.02 6.36 -1.15
CA HIS A 213 8.46 5.61 -2.27
C HIS A 213 8.10 6.54 -3.44
N TYR A 214 8.39 6.11 -4.66
CA TYR A 214 7.87 6.72 -5.87
C TYR A 214 6.48 6.16 -6.20
N GLY A 215 5.59 7.01 -6.70
CA GLY A 215 4.22 6.63 -7.04
C GLY A 215 4.12 5.88 -8.37
N VAL A 216 3.02 5.14 -8.51
CA VAL A 216 2.65 4.44 -9.74
C VAL A 216 1.36 5.06 -10.29
N GLU A 217 1.36 5.39 -11.59
CA GLU A 217 0.18 5.84 -12.32
C GLU A 217 -0.17 4.82 -13.40
N VAL A 218 -1.45 4.48 -13.50
CA VAL A 218 -2.02 3.66 -14.57
C VAL A 218 -3.20 4.39 -15.19
N THR A 219 -3.24 4.48 -16.50
CA THR A 219 -4.40 4.96 -17.26
C THR A 219 -5.10 3.77 -17.89
N LEU A 220 -6.41 3.65 -17.65
CA LEU A 220 -7.25 2.65 -18.32
C LEU A 220 -7.72 3.17 -19.69
N PRO A 221 -8.03 2.29 -20.66
CA PRO A 221 -8.78 2.65 -21.85
C PRO A 221 -10.08 3.33 -21.43
N GLU A 222 -10.48 4.38 -22.14
CA GLU A 222 -11.79 4.99 -21.93
C GLU A 222 -12.85 3.89 -22.11
N SER A 223 -13.70 3.69 -21.11
CA SER A 223 -15.02 3.15 -21.41
C SER A 223 -15.68 4.13 -22.38
N PHE A 224 -16.54 3.65 -23.28
CA PHE A 224 -17.22 4.43 -24.33
C PHE A 224 -18.09 5.62 -23.83
N GLU A 225 -17.95 6.03 -22.57
CA GLU A 225 -18.54 7.22 -21.97
C GLU A 225 -17.44 8.15 -21.41
N ASN A 226 -16.80 8.89 -22.33
CA ASN A 226 -16.08 10.15 -22.16
C ASN A 226 -15.66 10.57 -20.73
N ARG A 227 -14.39 10.29 -20.37
CA ARG A 227 -13.40 11.24 -19.79
C ARG A 227 -12.12 10.49 -19.35
N PRO A 228 -10.91 11.01 -19.61
CA PRO A 228 -9.68 10.41 -19.12
C PRO A 228 -9.59 10.49 -17.59
N CYS A 229 -9.47 9.34 -16.93
CA CYS A 229 -9.22 9.24 -15.49
C CYS A 229 -7.71 9.03 -15.25
N HIS A 230 -7.09 9.96 -14.54
CA HIS A 230 -5.75 9.85 -14.00
C HIS A 230 -5.83 9.34 -12.56
N TYR A 231 -5.12 8.26 -12.23
CA TYR A 231 -5.02 7.75 -10.86
C TYR A 231 -3.61 7.98 -10.35
N ILE A 232 -3.52 8.80 -9.32
CA ILE A 232 -2.29 9.13 -8.63
C ILE A 232 -2.35 8.41 -7.29
N LEU A 233 -1.51 7.39 -7.10
CA LEU A 233 -1.31 6.79 -5.77
C LEU A 233 -0.20 7.58 -5.06
N ASN A 234 -0.56 8.24 -3.96
CA ASN A 234 0.38 8.79 -2.98
C ASN A 234 0.19 8.02 -1.68
N LEU A 235 1.15 7.15 -1.35
CA LEU A 235 1.25 6.59 0.00
C LEU A 235 2.13 7.54 0.81
N TYR A 236 1.48 8.30 1.69
CA TYR A 236 2.19 9.07 2.70
C TYR A 236 2.51 8.13 3.87
N SER A 237 3.79 7.82 4.05
CA SER A 237 4.30 7.44 5.38
C SER A 237 4.20 8.68 6.27
N LEU A 238 3.10 8.79 7.03
CA LEU A 238 2.84 9.87 7.99
C LEU A 238 3.81 9.76 9.17
N LYS A 239 5.10 10.04 8.96
CA LYS A 239 6.04 10.25 10.07
C LYS A 239 6.25 11.71 10.42
N ARG A 240 5.89 12.68 9.57
CA ARG A 240 5.88 14.12 9.87
C ARG A 240 5.08 14.86 8.80
N PHE A 241 3.83 15.23 9.02
CA PHE A 241 3.21 16.43 8.42
C PHE A 241 1.83 16.71 9.05
N LEU A 242 1.74 17.81 9.78
CA LEU A 242 0.58 18.71 9.89
C LEU A 242 1.18 20.13 9.95
N PRO A 243 0.50 21.21 9.53
CA PRO A 243 -0.51 21.33 8.47
C PRO A 243 -0.17 22.50 7.52
N HIS A 244 -0.10 22.29 6.20
CA HIS A 244 -0.38 23.37 5.25
C HIS A 244 -1.11 22.77 4.05
N GLY A 245 -2.30 23.31 3.79
CA GLY A 245 -3.27 22.73 2.87
C GLY A 245 -2.86 22.82 1.42
N VAL A 246 -3.58 22.05 0.59
CA VAL A 246 -3.72 22.37 -0.83
C VAL A 246 -5.16 22.07 -1.23
N CYS A 247 -5.92 23.14 -1.50
CA CYS A 247 -7.06 23.12 -2.40
C CYS A 247 -6.56 23.12 -3.84
N ALA A 248 -7.09 22.24 -4.68
CA ALA A 248 -7.47 22.45 -6.10
C ALA A 248 -7.87 21.12 -6.74
#